data_AF-A0A315UWW1-F1
#
_entry.id   AF-A0A315UWW1-F1
#
_cell.length_a   1.000
_cell.length_b   1.000
_cell.length_c   1.000
_cell.angle_alpha   90.00
_cell.angle_beta   90.00
_cell.angle_gamma   90.00
#
_symmetry.space_group_name_H-M   'P 1'
#
loop_
_entity.id
_entity.type
_entity.pdbx_description
1 polymer ?
#
loop_
_entity_poly.entity_id
_entity_poly.type
_entity_poly.pdbx_seq_one_letter_code
_entity_poly.pdbx_strand_id
1 'polypeptide(L)'
;MEHHRVFSIPKGNQILSGLSLAEYKTTLKMIEQAILATDLALYMKRREEFFELTKNNQFVWEDDHHRELLRSMLMTACDISAITKPWPVQKRRTASGSNQHYSVEVNTDATCRAPWVAFGINSILYQRGIYPPETFTRVTHYDMTLQLTTDPKLKNYLTNVVSQLKEWLFECTVQKLVLVLTCLETNEVLERWQFDIECDKSSKESSAPREKSIKIIQDEIRSVIRQITATVTFLPLLETPCAFDLLVYTDKDLVVPDKWEESGPQIIDQSEEVRLRSFTTSIHKVNSMVAYKRTDSV
;
A
#
# COMPACT_ATOMS: atom_id res chain seq x y z
N MET A 1 -27.87 7.21 2.60
CA MET A 1 -27.15 8.50 2.47
C MET A 1 -25.78 8.31 3.09
N GLU A 2 -24.81 7.82 2.32
CA GLU A 2 -23.44 7.65 2.82
C GLU A 2 -22.61 8.88 2.46
N HIS A 3 -22.13 9.58 3.49
CA HIS A 3 -21.51 10.89 3.36
C HIS A 3 -19.97 10.85 3.51
N HIS A 4 -19.30 9.83 2.97
CA HIS A 4 -17.87 9.59 3.24
C HIS A 4 -17.07 9.33 1.95
N ARG A 5 -15.85 9.88 1.86
CA ARG A 5 -14.89 9.51 0.80
C ARG A 5 -14.01 8.38 1.30
N VAL A 6 -13.72 7.43 0.42
CA VAL A 6 -12.88 6.27 0.71
C VAL A 6 -11.61 6.42 -0.09
N PHE A 7 -10.45 6.37 0.58
CA PHE A 7 -9.16 6.44 -0.07
C PHE A 7 -8.41 5.11 0.07
N SER A 8 -7.77 4.67 -1.01
CA SER A 8 -6.78 3.59 -1.01
C SER A 8 -5.47 4.10 -1.59
N ILE A 9 -4.37 3.45 -1.23
CA ILE A 9 -3.13 3.62 -2.01
C ILE A 9 -3.32 2.84 -3.32
N PRO A 10 -3.06 3.44 -4.50
CA PRO A 10 -3.18 2.75 -5.77
C PRO A 10 -2.46 1.42 -5.73
N LYS A 11 -3.17 0.33 -6.06
CA LYS A 11 -2.50 -0.93 -6.43
C LYS A 11 -1.61 -0.55 -7.61
N GLY A 12 -0.29 -0.70 -7.47
CA GLY A 12 0.68 -0.29 -8.47
C GLY A 12 0.14 -0.54 -9.88
N ASN A 13 0.05 0.53 -10.67
CA ASN A 13 -0.74 0.61 -11.89
C ASN A 13 -0.91 -0.72 -12.63
N GLN A 14 -2.11 -1.31 -12.55
CA GLN A 14 -2.46 -2.52 -13.30
C GLN A 14 -2.69 -2.21 -14.79
N ILE A 15 -1.81 -1.41 -15.41
CA ILE A 15 -1.86 -1.02 -16.83
C ILE A 15 -1.93 -2.24 -17.75
N LEU A 16 -1.44 -3.39 -17.28
CA LEU A 16 -1.37 -4.65 -18.03
C LEU A 16 -2.46 -5.67 -17.62
N SER A 17 -3.44 -5.30 -16.80
CA SER A 17 -4.51 -6.23 -16.34
C SER A 17 -5.38 -6.78 -17.46
N GLY A 18 -5.51 -6.04 -18.57
CA GLY A 18 -6.27 -6.47 -19.75
C GLY A 18 -5.54 -7.45 -20.66
N LEU A 19 -4.28 -7.83 -20.35
CA LEU A 19 -3.48 -8.73 -21.17
C LEU A 19 -3.66 -10.18 -20.73
N SER A 20 -3.70 -11.09 -21.70
CA SER A 20 -3.54 -12.53 -21.42
C SER A 20 -2.16 -12.82 -20.82
N LEU A 21 -2.01 -13.97 -20.15
CA LEU A 21 -0.74 -14.35 -19.52
C LEU A 21 0.45 -14.38 -20.52
N ALA A 22 0.20 -14.74 -21.78
CA ALA A 22 1.22 -14.75 -22.83
C ALA A 22 1.62 -13.33 -23.25
N GLU A 23 0.65 -12.45 -23.45
CA GLU A 23 0.89 -11.04 -23.79
C GLU A 23 1.56 -10.29 -22.64
N TYR A 24 1.18 -10.60 -21.40
CA TYR A 24 1.79 -10.04 -20.20
C TYR A 24 3.28 -10.37 -20.13
N LYS A 25 3.66 -11.63 -20.34
CA LYS A 25 5.08 -12.07 -20.36
C LYS A 25 5.86 -11.39 -21.48
N THR A 26 5.30 -11.32 -22.69
CA THR A 26 5.93 -10.64 -23.83
C THR A 26 6.12 -9.15 -23.56
N THR A 27 5.11 -8.51 -22.96
CA THR A 27 5.16 -7.08 -22.61
C THR A 27 6.20 -6.80 -21.53
N LEU A 28 6.28 -7.64 -20.49
CA LEU A 28 7.33 -7.54 -19.47
C LEU A 28 8.73 -7.68 -20.08
N LYS A 29 8.94 -8.66 -20.96
CA LYS A 29 10.21 -8.84 -21.66
C LYS A 29 10.57 -7.61 -22.50
N MET A 30 9.60 -7.01 -23.18
CA MET A 30 9.81 -5.78 -23.95
C MET A 30 10.18 -4.59 -23.06
N ILE A 31 9.51 -4.44 -21.90
CA ILE A 31 9.83 -3.39 -20.92
C ILE A 31 11.24 -3.58 -20.37
N GLU A 32 11.61 -4.80 -20.01
CA GLU A 32 12.96 -5.14 -19.54
C GLU A 32 14.02 -4.77 -20.57
N GLN A 33 13.81 -5.15 -21.84
CA GLN A 33 14.69 -4.79 -22.95
C GLN A 33 14.79 -3.27 -23.16
N ALA A 34 13.67 -2.55 -23.05
CA ALA A 34 13.65 -1.09 -23.18
C ALA A 34 14.44 -0.40 -22.06
N ILE A 35 14.36 -0.90 -20.82
CA ILE A 35 15.13 -0.41 -19.68
C ILE A 35 16.62 -0.67 -19.91
N LEU A 36 17.00 -1.89 -20.30
CA LEU A 36 18.39 -2.22 -20.59
C LEU A 36 18.96 -1.39 -21.74
N ALA A 37 18.14 -1.03 -22.73
CA ALA A 37 18.54 -0.17 -23.85
C ALA A 37 18.81 1.30 -23.49
N THR A 38 18.43 1.75 -22.29
CA THR A 38 18.83 3.07 -21.77
C THR A 38 20.30 3.12 -21.35
N ASP A 39 20.96 1.96 -21.19
CA ASP A 39 22.38 1.89 -20.91
C ASP A 39 23.21 2.27 -22.15
N LEU A 40 23.95 3.37 -22.04
CA LEU A 40 24.78 3.89 -23.13
C LEU A 40 25.89 2.90 -23.55
N ALA A 41 26.40 2.07 -22.64
CA ALA A 41 27.38 1.05 -22.98
C ALA A 41 26.76 -0.05 -23.85
N LEU A 42 25.49 -0.40 -23.62
CA LEU A 42 24.77 -1.36 -24.45
C LEU A 42 24.45 -0.76 -25.84
N TYR A 43 24.09 0.53 -25.89
CA TYR A 43 23.96 1.26 -27.15
C TYR A 43 25.26 1.22 -27.98
N MET A 44 26.42 1.51 -27.36
CA MET A 44 27.70 1.51 -28.09
C MET A 44 28.06 0.14 -28.67
N LYS A 45 27.65 -0.95 -28.01
CA LYS A 45 27.83 -2.31 -28.52
C LYS A 45 26.89 -2.65 -29.69
N ARG A 46 25.64 -2.19 -29.63
CA ARG A 46 24.58 -2.53 -30.60
C ARG A 46 24.52 -1.61 -31.82
N ARG A 47 25.05 -0.39 -31.71
CA ARG A 47 24.92 0.64 -32.77
C ARG A 47 25.64 0.26 -34.07
N GLU A 48 26.78 -0.42 -34.01
CA GLU A 48 27.56 -0.77 -35.20
C GLU A 48 26.76 -1.73 -36.08
N GLU A 49 26.27 -2.81 -35.48
CA GLU A 49 25.37 -3.78 -36.11
C GLU A 49 24.14 -3.09 -36.73
N PHE A 50 23.50 -2.17 -36.00
CA PHE A 50 22.33 -1.44 -36.51
C PHE A 50 22.67 -0.59 -37.74
N PHE A 51 23.79 0.14 -37.70
CA PHE A 51 24.21 0.98 -38.81
C PHE A 51 24.64 0.15 -40.02
N GLU A 52 25.22 -1.03 -39.84
CA GLU A 52 25.52 -1.94 -40.96
C GLU A 52 24.25 -2.48 -41.60
N LEU A 53 23.29 -2.98 -40.81
CA LEU A 53 22.01 -3.49 -41.30
C LEU A 53 21.23 -2.43 -42.09
N THR A 54 21.22 -1.19 -41.61
CA THR A 54 20.52 -0.07 -42.27
C THR A 54 21.25 0.44 -43.51
N LYS A 55 22.58 0.54 -43.49
CA LYS A 55 23.37 0.96 -44.66
C LYS A 55 23.30 -0.05 -45.80
N ASN A 56 23.29 -1.34 -45.48
CA ASN A 56 23.22 -2.43 -46.46
C ASN A 56 21.78 -2.77 -46.87
N ASN A 57 20.78 -2.07 -46.34
CA ASN A 57 19.35 -2.29 -46.58
C ASN A 57 18.91 -3.75 -46.29
N GLN A 58 19.47 -4.34 -45.23
CA GLN A 58 19.21 -5.72 -44.78
C GLN A 58 18.20 -5.79 -43.62
N PHE A 59 17.61 -4.66 -43.24
CA PHE A 59 16.64 -4.61 -42.15
C PHE A 59 15.32 -5.29 -42.56
N VAL A 60 14.92 -6.29 -41.78
CA VAL A 60 13.69 -7.07 -41.96
C VAL A 60 12.73 -6.78 -40.80
N TRP A 61 11.50 -6.38 -41.09
CA TRP A 61 10.52 -5.98 -40.07
C TRP A 61 9.94 -7.17 -39.31
N GLU A 62 9.89 -8.34 -39.94
CA GLU A 62 9.37 -9.59 -39.40
C GLU A 62 10.32 -10.21 -38.37
N ASP A 63 11.61 -9.86 -38.44
CA ASP A 63 12.66 -10.36 -37.57
C ASP A 63 12.64 -9.68 -36.20
N ASP A 64 12.55 -10.50 -35.14
CA ASP A 64 12.47 -10.02 -33.76
C ASP A 64 13.73 -9.27 -33.31
N HIS A 65 14.91 -9.72 -33.74
CA HIS A 65 16.19 -9.13 -33.37
C HIS A 65 16.36 -7.76 -34.01
N HIS A 66 16.02 -7.61 -35.29
CA HIS A 66 16.00 -6.31 -35.96
C HIS A 66 15.05 -5.31 -35.28
N ARG A 67 13.84 -5.76 -34.93
CA ARG A 67 12.88 -4.92 -34.18
C ARG A 67 13.41 -4.53 -32.80
N GLU A 68 14.06 -5.44 -32.08
CA GLU A 68 14.71 -5.15 -30.79
C GLU A 68 15.82 -4.11 -30.95
N LEU A 69 16.66 -4.26 -31.98
CA LEU A 69 17.77 -3.37 -32.28
C LEU A 69 17.27 -1.95 -32.56
N LEU A 70 16.23 -1.82 -33.40
CA LEU A 70 15.57 -0.54 -33.68
C LEU A 70 14.96 0.10 -32.42
N ARG A 71 14.21 -0.67 -31.62
CA ARG A 71 13.65 -0.19 -30.34
C ARG A 71 14.75 0.29 -29.40
N SER A 72 15.87 -0.41 -29.35
CA SER A 72 17.01 -0.03 -28.53
C SER A 72 17.58 1.33 -28.95
N MET A 73 17.76 1.56 -30.26
CA MET A 73 18.24 2.85 -30.78
C MET A 73 17.26 3.99 -30.48
N LEU A 74 15.95 3.73 -30.60
CA LEU A 74 14.90 4.72 -30.33
C LEU A 74 14.83 5.09 -28.84
N MET A 75 15.00 4.14 -27.93
CA MET A 75 15.03 4.41 -26.48
C MET A 75 16.15 5.38 -26.12
N THR A 76 17.37 5.17 -26.61
CA THR A 76 18.50 6.09 -26.40
C THR A 76 18.22 7.48 -26.99
N ALA A 77 17.60 7.55 -28.18
CA ALA A 77 17.22 8.83 -28.80
C ALA A 77 16.16 9.58 -27.95
N CYS A 78 15.20 8.87 -27.38
CA CYS A 78 14.20 9.42 -26.47
C CYS A 78 14.85 9.98 -25.19
N ASP A 79 15.83 9.29 -24.62
CA ASP A 79 16.55 9.75 -23.42
C ASP A 79 17.38 11.00 -23.70
N ILE A 80 18.12 11.03 -24.82
CA ILE A 80 18.87 12.23 -25.24
C ILE A 80 17.91 13.40 -25.49
N SER A 81 16.75 13.14 -26.11
CA SER A 81 15.69 14.15 -26.29
C SER A 81 15.12 14.63 -24.96
N ALA A 82 15.08 13.79 -23.92
CA ALA A 82 14.64 14.19 -22.59
C ALA A 82 15.65 15.10 -21.90
N ILE A 83 16.95 14.79 -21.98
CA ILE A 83 18.04 15.55 -21.34
C ILE A 83 18.28 16.91 -22.02
N THR A 84 17.98 17.03 -23.31
CA THR A 84 18.13 18.27 -24.07
C THR A 84 16.97 19.27 -23.89
N LYS A 85 15.94 18.91 -23.11
CA LYS A 85 14.81 19.83 -22.84
C LYS A 85 15.25 20.98 -21.92
N PRO A 86 14.88 22.24 -22.22
CA PRO A 86 15.17 23.36 -21.35
C PRO A 86 14.58 23.17 -19.94
N TRP A 87 15.32 23.60 -18.92
CA TRP A 87 14.93 23.50 -17.51
C TRP A 87 13.48 23.96 -17.20
N PRO A 88 12.93 25.05 -17.80
CA PRO A 88 11.54 25.42 -17.58
C PRO A 88 10.52 24.34 -18.00
N VAL A 89 10.83 23.58 -19.05
CA VAL A 89 9.99 22.48 -19.56
C VAL A 89 10.13 21.24 -18.67
N GLN A 90 11.34 20.97 -18.17
CA GLN A 90 11.61 19.86 -17.27
C GLN A 90 10.96 20.09 -15.89
N LYS A 91 11.08 21.30 -15.33
CA LYS A 91 10.50 21.70 -14.04
C LYS A 91 8.97 21.60 -14.00
N ARG A 92 8.29 21.90 -15.11
CA ARG A 92 6.82 21.76 -15.22
C ARG A 92 6.37 20.30 -15.06
N ARG A 93 7.22 19.32 -15.37
CA ARG A 93 6.92 17.88 -15.28
C ARG A 93 7.37 17.24 -13.97
N THR A 94 8.43 17.75 -13.33
CA THR A 94 8.95 17.23 -12.05
C THR A 94 8.31 17.84 -10.81
N ALA A 95 7.64 19.00 -10.93
CA ALA A 95 6.89 19.60 -9.82
C ALA A 95 5.69 18.75 -9.34
N SER A 96 5.37 17.65 -10.02
CA SER A 96 4.28 16.74 -9.67
C SER A 96 4.75 15.44 -9.01
N GLY A 97 6.02 15.26 -8.61
CA GLY A 97 6.46 13.90 -8.24
C GLY A 97 7.70 13.65 -7.39
N SER A 98 8.34 14.64 -6.75
CA SER A 98 9.52 14.29 -5.94
C SER A 98 9.84 15.26 -4.82
N ASN A 99 9.57 14.83 -3.58
CA ASN A 99 10.45 15.07 -2.46
C ASN A 99 10.18 14.04 -1.35
N GLN A 100 11.18 13.21 -1.02
CA GLN A 100 11.76 13.05 0.33
C GLN A 100 12.46 11.70 0.51
N HIS A 101 13.78 11.78 0.71
CA HIS A 101 14.56 10.83 1.48
C HIS A 101 14.17 10.97 2.96
N TYR A 102 13.77 9.88 3.62
CA TYR A 102 13.84 9.78 5.08
C TYR A 102 14.33 8.39 5.49
N SER A 103 15.45 8.39 6.21
CA SER A 103 15.90 7.29 7.05
C SER A 103 14.92 7.07 8.20
N VAL A 104 14.38 5.86 8.32
CA VAL A 104 13.44 5.50 9.39
C VAL A 104 14.20 4.90 10.56
N GLU A 105 14.59 5.75 11.51
CA GLU A 105 14.70 5.33 12.91
C GLU A 105 13.28 5.42 13.50
N VAL A 106 12.73 4.29 13.92
CA VAL A 106 11.47 4.26 14.68
C VAL A 106 11.78 4.79 16.07
N ASN A 107 11.87 6.12 16.19
CA ASN A 107 12.11 6.77 17.46
C ASN A 107 10.84 6.64 18.30
N THR A 108 11.00 5.99 19.46
CA THR A 108 9.97 5.64 20.44
C THR A 108 9.56 6.86 21.26
N ASP A 109 9.09 7.91 20.59
CA ASP A 109 8.57 9.08 21.28
C ASP A 109 7.08 8.92 21.60
N ALA A 110 6.72 9.24 22.84
CA ALA A 110 5.40 9.06 23.46
C ALA A 110 4.26 9.85 22.78
N THR A 111 4.59 10.62 21.74
CA THR A 111 3.71 11.47 20.94
C THR A 111 3.18 10.78 19.67
N CYS A 112 3.58 9.53 19.40
CA CYS A 112 3.16 8.81 18.20
C CYS A 112 1.67 8.39 18.30
N ARG A 113 0.78 9.10 17.60
CA ARG A 113 -0.69 8.89 17.64
C ARG A 113 -1.23 7.68 16.84
N ALA A 114 -0.38 6.78 16.32
CA ALA A 114 -0.85 5.64 15.52
C ALA A 114 -0.03 4.32 15.58
N PRO A 115 0.81 4.03 16.60
CA PRO A 115 1.60 2.78 16.60
C PRO A 115 0.71 1.53 16.55
N TRP A 116 -0.49 1.61 17.13
CA TRP A 116 -1.49 0.54 17.10
C TRP A 116 -1.90 0.13 15.67
N VAL A 117 -1.91 1.06 14.70
CA VAL A 117 -2.24 0.77 13.29
C VAL A 117 -1.19 -0.16 12.69
N ALA A 118 0.09 0.18 12.87
CA ALA A 118 1.19 -0.61 12.34
C ALA A 118 1.20 -2.02 12.96
N PHE A 119 1.08 -2.11 14.28
CA PHE A 119 1.08 -3.41 14.98
C PHE A 119 -0.18 -4.24 14.68
N GLY A 120 -1.35 -3.61 14.62
CA GLY A 120 -2.62 -4.28 14.31
C GLY A 120 -2.62 -4.85 12.90
N ILE A 121 -2.24 -4.06 11.89
CA ILE A 121 -2.17 -4.53 10.50
C ILE A 121 -1.14 -5.65 10.36
N ASN A 122 0.09 -5.49 10.89
CA ASN A 122 1.09 -6.56 10.82
C ASN A 122 0.61 -7.85 11.50
N SER A 123 -0.10 -7.73 12.62
CA SER A 123 -0.68 -8.89 13.32
C SER A 123 -1.72 -9.60 12.45
N ILE A 124 -2.62 -8.87 11.76
CA ILE A 124 -3.61 -9.48 10.87
C ILE A 124 -2.92 -10.15 9.67
N LEU A 125 -1.99 -9.45 9.01
CA LEU A 125 -1.26 -10.00 7.86
C LEU A 125 -0.50 -11.29 8.20
N TYR A 126 0.11 -11.35 9.39
CA TYR A 126 0.78 -12.54 9.89
C TYR A 126 -0.19 -13.67 10.23
N GLN A 127 -1.23 -13.39 11.03
CA GLN A 127 -2.17 -14.40 11.53
C GLN A 127 -3.07 -14.98 10.43
N ARG A 128 -3.36 -14.20 9.37
CA ARG A 128 -4.13 -14.67 8.21
C ARG A 128 -3.25 -15.25 7.10
N GLY A 129 -1.92 -15.27 7.28
CA GLY A 129 -1.00 -15.87 6.32
C GLY A 129 -0.94 -15.15 4.96
N ILE A 130 -1.21 -13.84 4.93
CA ILE A 130 -1.15 -13.03 3.69
C ILE A 130 0.28 -12.92 3.18
N TYR A 131 1.24 -12.89 4.11
CA TYR A 131 2.66 -12.94 3.82
C TYR A 131 3.29 -14.16 4.52
N PRO A 132 4.33 -14.77 3.93
CA PRO A 132 5.00 -15.91 4.54
C PRO A 132 5.60 -15.56 5.92
N PRO A 133 5.56 -16.48 6.89
CA PRO A 133 6.01 -16.21 8.27
C PRO A 133 7.49 -15.82 8.37
N GLU A 134 8.34 -16.26 7.44
CA GLU A 134 9.76 -15.88 7.34
C GLU A 134 9.98 -14.40 6.99
N THR A 135 8.96 -13.74 6.45
CA THR A 135 8.99 -12.29 6.16
C THR A 135 8.62 -11.44 7.37
N PHE A 136 8.54 -12.04 8.56
CA PHE A 136 8.27 -11.35 9.81
C PHE A 136 9.36 -11.61 10.85
N THR A 137 9.64 -10.61 11.66
CA THR A 137 10.51 -10.70 12.82
C THR A 137 9.74 -10.43 14.10
N ARG A 138 10.24 -10.99 15.21
CA ARG A 138 9.66 -10.80 16.54
C ARG A 138 10.21 -9.53 17.17
N VAL A 139 9.32 -8.67 17.64
CA VAL A 139 9.65 -7.45 18.38
C VAL A 139 8.81 -7.42 19.66
N THR A 140 9.45 -7.07 20.77
CA THR A 140 8.76 -6.88 22.04
C THR A 140 8.22 -5.45 22.10
N HIS A 141 6.90 -5.31 22.16
CA HIS A 141 6.23 -4.02 22.32
C HIS A 141 4.94 -4.21 23.12
N TYR A 142 4.51 -3.21 23.89
CA TYR A 142 3.37 -3.35 24.81
C TYR A 142 3.50 -4.59 25.71
N ASP A 143 4.69 -4.92 26.22
CA ASP A 143 4.95 -6.14 27.01
C ASP A 143 4.46 -7.44 26.36
N MET A 144 4.38 -7.48 25.04
CA MET A 144 4.04 -8.67 24.27
C MET A 144 4.97 -8.82 23.06
N THR A 145 5.16 -10.06 22.64
CA THR A 145 5.92 -10.36 21.42
C THR A 145 5.00 -10.23 20.22
N LEU A 146 5.30 -9.27 19.35
CA LEU A 146 4.57 -8.98 18.12
C LEU A 146 5.42 -9.29 16.90
N GLN A 147 4.74 -9.50 15.78
CA GLN A 147 5.34 -9.78 14.49
C GLN A 147 5.32 -8.50 13.67
N LEU A 148 6.48 -8.13 13.12
CA LEU A 148 6.63 -7.01 12.21
C LEU A 148 7.27 -7.48 10.92
N THR A 149 6.76 -7.01 9.80
CA THR A 149 7.31 -7.36 8.48
C THR A 149 8.76 -6.89 8.32
N THR A 150 9.56 -7.75 7.70
CA THR A 150 10.92 -7.47 7.24
C THR A 150 10.96 -7.21 5.73
N ASP A 151 9.85 -7.45 5.01
CA ASP A 151 9.77 -7.19 3.57
C ASP A 151 9.89 -5.68 3.29
N PRO A 152 10.88 -5.22 2.51
CA PRO A 152 11.11 -3.80 2.28
C PRO A 152 9.93 -3.09 1.59
N LYS A 153 9.22 -3.79 0.68
CA LYS A 153 8.11 -3.20 -0.07
C LYS A 153 6.91 -2.96 0.84
N LEU A 154 6.51 -3.98 1.61
CA LEU A 154 5.44 -3.88 2.59
C LEU A 154 5.79 -2.89 3.70
N LYS A 155 7.02 -2.91 4.20
CA LYS A 155 7.48 -1.95 5.21
C LYS A 155 7.37 -0.51 4.71
N ASN A 156 7.81 -0.23 3.48
CA ASN A 156 7.69 1.09 2.88
C ASN A 156 6.22 1.49 2.66
N TYR A 157 5.40 0.56 2.17
CA TYR A 157 3.97 0.76 1.99
C TYR A 157 3.28 1.15 3.31
N LEU A 158 3.44 0.34 4.36
CA LEU A 158 2.85 0.60 5.68
C LEU A 158 3.40 1.88 6.30
N THR A 159 4.67 2.21 6.07
CA THR A 159 5.26 3.47 6.55
C THR A 159 4.57 4.68 5.92
N ASN A 160 4.35 4.65 4.60
CA ASN A 160 3.64 5.72 3.89
C ASN A 160 2.20 5.88 4.39
N VAL A 161 1.47 4.77 4.54
CA VAL A 161 0.13 4.75 5.13
C VAL A 161 0.12 5.40 6.51
N VAL A 162 0.97 4.92 7.42
CA VAL A 162 1.00 5.37 8.82
C VAL A 162 1.43 6.83 8.91
N SER A 163 2.34 7.28 8.04
CA SER A 163 2.73 8.69 7.96
C SER A 163 1.53 9.58 7.61
N GLN A 164 0.78 9.23 6.57
CA GLN A 164 -0.40 10.01 6.18
C GLN A 164 -1.51 9.96 7.23
N LEU A 165 -1.76 8.78 7.81
CA LEU A 165 -2.77 8.60 8.86
C LEU A 165 -2.46 9.45 10.09
N LYS A 166 -1.18 9.67 10.44
CA LYS A 166 -0.82 10.55 11.56
C LYS A 166 -1.30 11.99 11.35
N GLU A 167 -1.19 12.50 10.13
CA GLU A 167 -1.65 13.85 9.76
C GLU A 167 -3.18 13.92 9.86
N TRP A 168 -3.89 12.98 9.24
CA TRP A 168 -5.35 12.98 9.25
C TRP A 168 -5.94 12.73 10.65
N LEU A 169 -5.29 11.90 11.48
CA LEU A 169 -5.68 11.70 12.88
C LEU A 169 -5.46 12.96 13.72
N PHE A 170 -4.42 13.75 13.41
CA PHE A 170 -4.20 15.03 14.07
C PHE A 170 -5.24 16.08 13.65
N GLU A 171 -5.61 16.09 12.39
CA GLU A 171 -6.67 16.95 11.88
C GLU A 171 -8.06 16.51 12.33
N CYS A 172 -8.21 15.26 12.78
CA CYS A 172 -9.48 14.62 13.12
C CYS A 172 -10.44 14.50 11.93
N THR A 173 -9.87 14.15 10.78
CA THR A 173 -10.57 13.95 9.50
C THR A 173 -10.78 12.47 9.17
N VAL A 174 -10.08 11.54 9.84
CA VAL A 174 -10.29 10.10 9.70
C VAL A 174 -11.50 9.66 10.51
N GLN A 175 -12.38 8.90 9.87
CA GLN A 175 -13.56 8.32 10.50
C GLN A 175 -13.44 6.81 10.70
N LYS A 176 -12.84 6.10 9.75
CA LYS A 176 -12.55 4.67 9.88
C LYS A 176 -11.38 4.23 9.02
N LEU A 177 -10.66 3.23 9.51
CA LEU A 177 -9.61 2.52 8.81
C LEU A 177 -10.10 1.09 8.57
N VAL A 178 -10.00 0.59 7.35
CA VAL A 178 -10.50 -0.74 7.00
C VAL A 178 -9.41 -1.51 6.25
N LEU A 179 -9.06 -2.70 6.74
CA LEU A 179 -8.23 -3.67 6.04
C LEU A 179 -9.14 -4.74 5.43
N VAL A 180 -9.11 -4.85 4.11
CA VAL A 180 -9.93 -5.77 3.33
C VAL A 180 -9.05 -6.91 2.84
N LEU A 181 -9.50 -8.16 3.00
CA LEU A 181 -8.86 -9.35 2.46
C LEU A 181 -9.71 -9.89 1.31
N THR A 182 -9.09 -10.09 0.16
CA THR A 182 -9.76 -10.45 -1.09
C THR A 182 -9.11 -11.70 -1.66
N CYS A 183 -9.93 -12.67 -2.08
CA CYS A 183 -9.45 -13.86 -2.78
C CYS A 183 -8.81 -13.46 -4.12
N LEU A 184 -7.59 -13.94 -4.40
CA LEU A 184 -6.91 -13.63 -5.67
C LEU A 184 -7.56 -14.27 -6.89
N GLU A 185 -8.26 -15.40 -6.71
CA GLU A 185 -8.85 -16.17 -7.81
C GLU A 185 -10.23 -15.61 -8.21
N THR A 186 -11.10 -15.38 -7.22
CA THR A 186 -12.48 -14.94 -7.46
C THR A 186 -12.64 -13.42 -7.38
N ASN A 187 -11.64 -12.71 -6.87
CA ASN A 187 -11.69 -11.29 -6.53
C ASN A 187 -12.82 -10.94 -5.54
N GLU A 188 -13.27 -11.93 -4.75
CA GLU A 188 -14.29 -11.77 -3.74
C GLU A 188 -13.71 -11.33 -2.40
N VAL A 189 -14.41 -10.43 -1.70
CA VAL A 189 -14.02 -9.99 -0.36
C VAL A 189 -14.38 -11.06 0.67
N LEU A 190 -13.38 -11.58 1.36
CA LEU A 190 -13.52 -12.63 2.37
C LEU A 190 -13.60 -12.07 3.78
N GLU A 191 -12.77 -11.07 4.09
CA GLU A 191 -12.73 -10.44 5.40
C GLU A 191 -12.58 -8.93 5.29
N ARG A 192 -13.15 -8.24 6.26
CA ARG A 192 -13.13 -6.78 6.36
C ARG A 192 -12.94 -6.40 7.82
N TRP A 193 -11.70 -6.09 8.16
CA TRP A 193 -11.30 -5.61 9.48
C TRP A 193 -11.49 -4.11 9.55
N GLN A 194 -12.44 -3.66 10.36
CA GLN A 194 -12.83 -2.25 10.47
C GLN A 194 -12.44 -1.68 11.83
N PHE A 195 -11.81 -0.51 11.79
CA PHE A 195 -11.43 0.29 12.95
C PHE A 195 -12.11 1.65 12.86
N ASP A 196 -13.21 1.82 13.59
CA ASP A 196 -13.95 3.07 13.64
C ASP A 196 -13.30 4.03 14.63
N ILE A 197 -13.05 5.26 14.19
CA ILE A 197 -12.27 6.27 14.90
C ILE A 197 -13.18 7.45 15.22
N GLU A 198 -13.49 7.59 16.51
CA GLU A 198 -14.20 8.74 17.06
C GLU A 198 -13.14 9.73 17.59
N CYS A 199 -13.07 10.95 17.03
CA CYS A 199 -12.24 12.02 17.58
C CYS A 199 -13.10 13.03 18.36
N ASP A 200 -12.66 13.36 19.58
CA ASP A 200 -13.23 14.47 20.33
C ASP A 200 -12.66 15.81 19.84
N LYS A 201 -13.42 16.53 19.02
CA LYS A 201 -13.02 17.84 18.44
C LYS A 201 -12.90 18.96 19.49
N SER A 202 -13.47 18.80 20.69
CA SER A 202 -13.34 19.79 21.79
C SER A 202 -11.92 19.88 22.36
N SER A 203 -11.08 18.88 22.08
CA SER A 203 -9.68 18.80 22.51
C SER A 203 -8.79 19.88 21.89
N LYS A 204 -9.19 20.51 20.76
CA LYS A 204 -8.45 21.62 20.14
C LYS A 204 -8.71 22.98 20.81
N GLU A 205 -9.82 23.12 21.55
CA GLU A 205 -10.25 24.40 22.14
C GLU A 205 -9.97 24.48 23.65
N SER A 206 -9.78 23.35 24.32
CA SER A 206 -9.50 23.27 25.75
C SER A 206 -8.00 23.40 26.04
N SER A 207 -7.60 24.43 26.79
CA SER A 207 -6.21 24.67 27.21
C SER A 207 -5.69 23.73 28.32
N ALA A 208 -6.53 22.83 28.85
CA ALA A 208 -6.13 21.87 29.86
C ALA A 208 -5.71 20.53 29.22
N PRO A 209 -4.49 20.01 29.48
CA PRO A 209 -4.08 18.70 29.01
C PRO A 209 -4.97 17.62 29.63
N ARG A 210 -5.69 16.85 28.80
CA ARG A 210 -6.36 15.63 29.27
C ARG A 210 -5.31 14.55 29.47
N GLU A 211 -4.94 14.30 30.72
CA GLU A 211 -3.98 13.26 31.06
C GLU A 211 -4.67 11.91 31.23
N LYS A 212 -4.45 11.00 30.27
CA LYS A 212 -4.61 9.56 30.47
C LYS A 212 -3.20 8.97 30.47
N SER A 213 -2.90 8.11 31.44
CA SER A 213 -1.55 7.54 31.54
C SER A 213 -1.25 6.67 30.31
N ILE A 214 -0.02 6.81 29.80
CA ILE A 214 0.47 6.05 28.64
C ILE A 214 0.34 4.55 28.90
N LYS A 215 0.60 4.10 30.13
CA LYS A 215 0.48 2.70 30.54
C LYS A 215 -0.94 2.15 30.34
N ILE A 216 -1.98 2.89 30.73
CA ILE A 216 -3.37 2.44 30.53
C ILE A 216 -3.68 2.34 29.02
N ILE A 217 -3.24 3.30 28.22
CA ILE A 217 -3.44 3.28 26.76
C ILE A 217 -2.73 2.06 26.15
N GLN A 218 -1.49 1.79 26.57
CA GLN A 218 -0.73 0.63 26.14
C GLN A 218 -1.42 -0.68 26.54
N ASP A 219 -1.97 -0.76 27.74
CA ASP A 219 -2.68 -1.94 28.24
C ASP A 219 -3.98 -2.20 27.46
N GLU A 220 -4.72 -1.16 27.11
CA GLU A 220 -5.91 -1.27 26.26
C GLU A 220 -5.56 -1.71 24.84
N ILE A 221 -4.52 -1.12 24.22
CA ILE A 221 -4.03 -1.52 22.90
C ILE A 221 -3.57 -2.99 22.92
N ARG A 222 -2.83 -3.39 23.96
CA ARG A 222 -2.43 -4.80 24.16
C ARG A 222 -3.64 -5.71 24.18
N SER A 223 -4.71 -5.32 24.87
CA SER A 223 -5.94 -6.10 24.93
C SER A 223 -6.60 -6.24 23.55
N VAL A 224 -6.62 -5.19 22.73
CA VAL A 224 -7.18 -5.24 21.38
C VAL A 224 -6.34 -6.16 20.48
N ILE A 225 -5.01 -6.04 20.49
CA ILE A 225 -4.13 -6.90 19.68
C ILE A 225 -4.28 -8.38 20.07
N ARG A 226 -4.35 -8.69 21.37
CA ARG A 226 -4.63 -10.06 21.83
C ARG A 226 -5.98 -10.57 21.35
N GLN A 227 -7.00 -9.71 21.30
CA GLN A 227 -8.30 -10.09 20.77
C GLN A 227 -8.30 -10.27 19.25
N ILE A 228 -7.50 -9.53 18.49
CA ILE A 228 -7.31 -9.80 17.06
C ILE A 228 -6.81 -11.23 16.89
N THR A 229 -5.73 -11.62 17.59
CA THR A 229 -5.19 -12.98 17.55
C THR A 229 -6.22 -14.03 18.00
N ALA A 230 -6.97 -13.76 19.06
CA ALA A 230 -8.02 -14.68 19.52
C ALA A 230 -9.20 -14.78 18.55
N THR A 231 -9.56 -13.70 17.86
CA THR A 231 -10.67 -13.69 16.91
C THR A 231 -10.35 -14.56 15.70
N VAL A 232 -9.09 -14.53 15.25
CA VAL A 232 -8.62 -15.35 14.12
C VAL A 232 -8.88 -16.84 14.34
N THR A 233 -8.90 -17.35 15.58
CA THR A 233 -9.19 -18.77 15.84
C THR A 233 -10.65 -19.16 15.60
N PHE A 234 -11.56 -18.19 15.46
CA PHE A 234 -12.98 -18.41 15.18
C PHE A 234 -13.35 -18.10 13.73
N LEU A 235 -12.44 -17.50 12.95
CA LEU A 235 -12.67 -17.18 11.55
C LEU A 235 -12.45 -18.43 10.67
N PRO A 236 -13.19 -18.58 9.56
CA PRO A 236 -12.95 -19.64 8.58
C PRO A 236 -11.48 -19.63 8.10
N LEU A 237 -10.93 -20.80 7.77
CA LEU A 237 -9.57 -20.89 7.22
C LEU A 237 -9.53 -20.28 5.82
N LEU A 238 -8.51 -19.46 5.54
CA LEU A 238 -8.23 -18.98 4.18
C LEU A 238 -7.44 -20.06 3.44
N GLU A 239 -8.13 -20.87 2.64
CA GLU A 239 -7.50 -21.94 1.85
C GLU A 239 -6.91 -21.44 0.52
N THR A 240 -7.34 -20.26 0.07
CA THR A 240 -6.90 -19.64 -1.18
C THR A 240 -5.91 -18.48 -0.94
N PRO A 241 -4.97 -18.24 -1.86
CA PRO A 241 -4.15 -17.03 -1.84
C PRO A 241 -5.02 -15.76 -1.79
N CYS A 242 -4.71 -14.87 -0.85
CA CYS A 242 -5.44 -13.62 -0.65
C CYS A 242 -4.53 -12.41 -0.85
N ALA A 243 -5.11 -11.34 -1.40
CA ALA A 243 -4.53 -10.00 -1.36
C ALA A 243 -5.15 -9.20 -0.22
N PHE A 244 -4.49 -8.11 0.17
CA PHE A 244 -5.08 -7.14 1.09
C PHE A 244 -5.15 -5.75 0.46
N ASP A 245 -6.17 -5.01 0.86
CA ASP A 245 -6.38 -3.60 0.54
C ASP A 245 -6.58 -2.80 1.83
N LEU A 246 -6.06 -1.58 1.87
CA LEU A 246 -6.25 -0.69 3.00
C LEU A 246 -7.05 0.53 2.56
N LEU A 247 -8.19 0.73 3.20
CA LEU A 247 -9.13 1.80 2.93
C LEU A 247 -9.17 2.76 4.12
N VAL A 248 -9.09 4.04 3.86
CA VAL A 248 -9.27 5.09 4.87
C VAL A 248 -10.49 5.92 4.49
N TYR A 249 -11.43 6.03 5.41
CA TYR A 249 -12.61 6.85 5.23
C TYR A 249 -12.39 8.17 5.93
N THR A 250 -12.60 9.26 5.19
CA THR A 250 -12.41 10.61 5.70
C THR A 250 -13.63 11.47 5.44
N ASP A 251 -13.61 12.67 6.04
CA ASP A 251 -14.54 13.74 5.72
C ASP A 251 -14.52 14.07 4.21
N LYS A 252 -15.67 14.47 3.65
CA LYS A 252 -15.84 14.69 2.20
C LYS A 252 -14.94 15.77 1.64
N ASP A 253 -14.63 16.77 2.45
CA ASP A 253 -13.96 18.00 2.02
C ASP A 253 -12.43 17.82 1.96
N LEU A 254 -11.92 16.65 2.37
CA LEU A 254 -10.50 16.37 2.35
C LEU A 254 -10.00 16.20 0.90
N VAL A 255 -8.96 16.94 0.55
CA VAL A 255 -8.27 16.84 -0.73
C VAL A 255 -7.48 15.54 -0.76
N VAL A 256 -7.61 14.77 -1.85
CA VAL A 256 -6.90 13.50 -2.02
C VAL A 256 -5.42 13.78 -2.25
N PRO A 257 -4.49 13.26 -1.42
CA PRO A 257 -3.07 13.43 -1.69
C PRO A 257 -2.65 12.64 -2.94
N ASP A 258 -1.59 13.09 -3.62
CA ASP A 258 -1.14 12.53 -4.93
C ASP A 258 -0.88 11.02 -4.93
N LYS A 259 -0.53 10.44 -3.78
CA LYS A 259 -0.25 8.99 -3.62
C LYS A 259 -1.48 8.15 -3.27
N TRP A 260 -2.66 8.76 -3.21
CA TRP A 260 -3.91 8.13 -2.83
C TRP A 260 -4.94 8.29 -3.95
N GLU A 261 -5.85 7.34 -4.06
CA GLU A 261 -6.96 7.36 -5.00
C GLU A 261 -8.29 7.13 -4.29
N GLU A 262 -9.38 7.59 -4.90
CA GLU A 262 -10.71 7.21 -4.44
C GLU A 262 -10.99 5.74 -4.70
N SER A 263 -11.58 5.07 -3.72
CA SER A 263 -11.90 3.65 -3.78
C SER A 263 -13.39 3.40 -3.54
N GLY A 264 -13.87 2.24 -3.97
CA GLY A 264 -15.17 1.73 -3.56
C GLY A 264 -15.17 1.26 -2.10
N PRO A 265 -16.34 1.03 -1.49
CA PRO A 265 -16.39 0.68 -0.09
C PRO A 265 -15.95 -0.75 0.21
N GLN A 266 -15.90 -1.65 -0.78
CA GLN A 266 -15.50 -3.08 -0.66
C GLN A 266 -16.23 -3.83 0.48
N ILE A 267 -17.56 -3.81 0.42
CA ILE A 267 -18.44 -4.43 1.42
C ILE A 267 -18.56 -5.94 1.14
N ILE A 268 -18.77 -6.72 2.19
CA ILE A 268 -19.04 -8.17 2.09
C ILE A 268 -20.56 -8.35 2.10
N ASP A 269 -21.10 -9.05 1.11
CA ASP A 269 -22.49 -9.47 1.11
C ASP A 269 -22.70 -10.66 2.07
N GLN A 270 -23.75 -10.60 2.89
CA GLN A 270 -24.11 -11.67 3.85
C GLN A 270 -22.99 -12.04 4.86
N SER A 271 -22.30 -11.04 5.40
CA SER A 271 -21.25 -11.25 6.41
C SER A 271 -21.77 -11.55 7.82
N GLU A 272 -20.98 -12.28 8.59
CA GLU A 272 -21.05 -12.29 10.05
C GLU A 272 -20.06 -11.30 10.65
N GLU A 273 -20.40 -10.72 11.81
CA GLU A 273 -19.61 -9.67 12.44
C GLU A 273 -19.16 -10.09 13.85
N VAL A 274 -17.88 -9.90 14.14
CA VAL A 274 -17.32 -9.99 15.50
C VAL A 274 -16.85 -8.62 15.93
N ARG A 275 -17.41 -8.12 17.03
CA ARG A 275 -16.97 -6.87 17.66
C ARG A 275 -15.87 -7.17 18.69
N LEU A 276 -14.77 -6.44 18.57
CA LEU A 276 -13.65 -6.49 19.49
C LEU A 276 -13.77 -5.33 20.50
N ARG A 277 -12.93 -5.38 21.54
CA ARG A 277 -12.78 -4.28 22.49
C ARG A 277 -12.35 -3.01 21.78
N SER A 278 -12.83 -1.89 22.30
CA SER A 278 -12.34 -0.57 21.97
C SER A 278 -11.20 -0.17 22.89
N PHE A 279 -10.35 0.75 22.44
CA PHE A 279 -9.45 1.49 23.33
C PHE A 279 -9.66 2.98 23.13
N THR A 280 -9.28 3.78 24.13
CA THR A 280 -9.36 5.24 24.03
C THR A 280 -8.03 5.86 24.45
N THR A 281 -7.57 6.81 23.65
CA THR A 281 -6.59 7.80 24.06
C THR A 281 -7.32 8.95 24.75
N SER A 282 -6.61 10.03 25.09
CA SER A 282 -7.22 11.26 25.60
C SER A 282 -8.05 12.02 24.54
N ILE A 283 -7.86 11.70 23.25
CA ILE A 283 -8.42 12.45 22.11
C ILE A 283 -9.26 11.56 21.19
N HIS A 284 -8.86 10.30 21.01
CA HIS A 284 -9.46 9.37 20.05
C HIS A 284 -9.96 8.12 20.76
N LYS A 285 -11.15 7.68 20.38
CA LYS A 285 -11.66 6.35 20.72
C LYS A 285 -11.69 5.51 19.46
N VAL A 286 -11.13 4.30 19.55
CA VAL A 286 -11.05 3.37 18.43
C VAL A 286 -11.87 2.14 18.76
N ASN A 287 -12.93 1.90 18.00
CA ASN A 287 -13.71 0.67 18.05
C ASN A 287 -13.21 -0.28 16.97
N SER A 288 -13.12 -1.57 17.29
CA SER A 288 -12.57 -2.57 16.38
C SER A 288 -13.62 -3.65 16.10
N MET A 289 -13.73 -4.08 14.86
CA MET A 289 -14.57 -5.21 14.48
C MET A 289 -14.01 -5.92 13.23
N VAL A 290 -14.47 -7.13 12.98
CA VAL A 290 -14.25 -7.85 11.71
C VAL A 290 -15.58 -8.34 11.17
N ALA A 291 -15.84 -8.06 9.91
CA ALA A 291 -16.87 -8.72 9.13
C ALA A 291 -16.21 -9.80 8.27
N TYR A 292 -16.76 -11.01 8.24
CA TYR A 292 -16.22 -12.12 7.44
C TYR A 292 -17.33 -12.82 6.68
N LYS A 293 -16.99 -13.33 5.50
CA LYS A 293 -17.91 -14.11 4.69
C LYS A 293 -18.09 -15.50 5.30
N ARG A 294 -19.34 -15.97 5.41
CA ARG A 294 -19.61 -17.36 5.77
C ARG A 294 -19.15 -18.28 4.64
N THR A 295 -18.43 -19.34 4.98
CA THR A 295 -18.34 -20.50 4.11
C THR A 295 -19.67 -21.23 4.20
N ASP A 296 -20.42 -21.27 3.10
CA ASP A 296 -21.59 -22.15 3.01
C ASP A 296 -21.11 -23.57 3.28
N SER A 297 -21.56 -24.12 4.40
CA SER A 297 -21.31 -25.51 4.75
C SER A 297 -22.06 -26.35 3.73
N VAL A 298 -21.32 -27.02 2.83
CA VAL A 298 -21.86 -28.12 2.01
C VAL A 298 -22.31 -29.25 2.94
#